data_AF-A0A4R6WJI6-F1
#
_entry.id   AF-A0A4R6WJI6-F1
#
_cell.length_a   1.000
_cell.length_b   1.000
_cell.length_c   1.000
_cell.angle_alpha   90.00
_cell.angle_beta   90.00
_cell.angle_gamma   90.00
#
_symmetry.space_group_name_H-M   'P 1'
#
loop_
_entity.id
_entity.type
_entity.pdbx_description
1 polymer ?
#
loop_
_entity_poly.entity_id
_entity_poly.type
_entity_poly.pdbx_seq_one_letter_code
_entity_poly.pdbx_strand_id
1 'polypeptide(L)'
;MRRFLTLAGLMLLAACGGENPQLVEVIRPTDPDLSCMDLLAETSQNDLAIARLVDRDDQIHRRNVHYTVVDGIMFPPALLTLDFRDQPNKEIHVLRARNARLIELADKQGC
;
A
#
# COMPACT_ATOMS: atom_id res chain seq x y z
N MET A 1 0.24 38.38 -21.89
CA MET A 1 -0.36 38.11 -20.55
C MET A 1 -1.32 36.92 -20.56
N ARG A 2 -2.22 36.74 -21.56
CA ARG A 2 -3.12 35.55 -21.66
C ARG A 2 -2.41 34.17 -21.69
N ARG A 3 -1.18 34.07 -22.23
CA ARG A 3 -0.43 32.81 -22.33
C ARG A 3 0.20 32.33 -21.01
N PHE A 4 0.43 33.22 -20.04
CA PHE A 4 1.00 32.86 -18.74
C PHE A 4 -0.04 32.27 -17.78
N LEU A 5 -1.31 32.70 -17.88
CA LEU A 5 -2.40 32.13 -17.09
C LEU A 5 -2.69 30.66 -17.44
N THR A 6 -2.52 30.27 -18.70
CA THR A 6 -2.74 28.88 -19.14
C THR A 6 -1.68 27.91 -18.62
N LEU A 7 -0.46 28.37 -18.35
CA LEU A 7 0.61 27.49 -17.83
C LEU A 7 0.46 27.23 -16.32
N ALA A 8 -0.04 28.20 -15.57
CA ALA A 8 -0.23 28.09 -14.13
C ALA A 8 -1.36 27.12 -13.74
N GLY A 9 -2.40 27.00 -14.58
CA GLY A 9 -3.52 26.08 -14.33
C GLY A 9 -3.14 24.59 -14.46
N LEU A 10 -2.13 24.26 -15.27
CA LEU A 10 -1.74 22.87 -15.55
C LEU A 10 -0.93 22.24 -14.41
N MET A 11 -0.20 23.05 -13.61
CA MET A 11 0.60 22.53 -12.48
C MET A 11 -0.25 22.10 -11.27
N LEU A 12 -1.50 22.53 -11.17
CA LEU A 12 -2.37 22.22 -10.04
C LEU A 12 -2.94 20.78 -10.08
N LEU A 13 -2.87 20.07 -11.20
CA LEU A 13 -3.38 18.69 -11.31
C LEU A 13 -2.36 17.60 -10.96
N ALA A 14 -1.10 17.95 -10.70
CA ALA A 14 -0.02 16.98 -10.48
C ALA A 14 0.22 16.58 -9.01
N ALA A 15 -0.50 17.15 -8.03
CA ALA A 15 -0.02 17.19 -6.65
C ALA A 15 -0.80 16.37 -5.59
N CYS A 16 -1.77 15.51 -5.93
CA CYS A 16 -2.54 14.81 -4.87
C CYS A 16 -2.99 13.37 -5.18
N GLY A 17 -2.25 12.63 -6.02
CA GLY A 17 -2.71 11.34 -6.54
C GLY A 17 -2.11 10.06 -5.94
N GLY A 18 -1.19 10.13 -4.99
CA GLY A 18 -0.50 8.94 -4.49
C GLY A 18 -0.27 8.99 -2.99
N GLU A 19 -1.09 8.22 -2.25
CA GLU A 19 -0.78 7.87 -0.86
C GLU A 19 0.51 7.03 -0.90
N ASN A 20 1.57 7.53 -0.26
CA ASN A 20 2.88 6.88 -0.27
C ASN A 20 2.77 5.56 0.52
N PRO A 21 3.19 4.41 -0.05
CA PRO A 21 3.03 3.12 0.63
C PRO A 21 3.80 3.12 1.95
N GLN A 22 3.13 2.71 3.03
CA GLN A 22 3.77 2.56 4.33
C GLN A 22 4.48 1.20 4.38
N LEU A 23 5.69 1.16 3.85
CA LEU A 23 6.53 -0.03 3.89
C LEU A 23 7.01 -0.27 5.33
N VAL A 24 6.44 -1.29 5.97
CA VAL A 24 6.89 -1.75 7.28
C VAL A 24 8.20 -2.52 7.14
N GLU A 25 9.15 -2.29 8.03
CA GLU A 25 10.40 -3.07 8.04
C GLU A 25 10.13 -4.51 8.53
N VAL A 26 10.52 -5.50 7.74
CA VAL A 26 10.33 -6.93 8.08
C VAL A 26 11.15 -7.33 9.30
N ILE A 27 12.32 -6.73 9.49
CA ILE A 27 13.23 -6.97 10.62
C ILE A 27 13.45 -5.64 11.31
N ARG A 28 13.22 -5.58 12.63
CA ARG A 28 13.48 -4.39 13.43
C ARG A 28 14.54 -4.68 14.49
N PRO A 29 15.40 -3.70 14.84
CA PRO A 29 16.42 -3.89 15.89
C PRO A 29 15.84 -4.24 17.26
N THR A 30 14.59 -3.87 17.54
CA THR A 30 13.87 -4.10 18.79
C THR A 30 13.19 -5.46 18.88
N ASP A 31 13.26 -6.28 17.81
CA ASP A 31 12.67 -7.62 17.78
C ASP A 31 13.11 -8.56 18.92
N PRO A 32 14.37 -8.52 19.41
CA PRO A 32 14.81 -9.33 20.55
C PRO A 32 14.16 -8.96 21.88
N ASP A 33 13.69 -7.72 22.02
CA ASP A 33 13.14 -7.18 23.27
C ASP A 33 11.61 -7.37 23.39
N LEU A 34 10.96 -7.87 22.33
CA LEU A 34 9.51 -8.09 22.30
C LEU A 34 9.11 -9.27 23.19
N SER A 35 8.08 -9.06 24.00
CA SER A 35 7.44 -10.15 24.75
C SER A 35 6.49 -10.96 23.86
N CYS A 36 6.17 -12.19 24.24
CA CYS A 36 5.18 -13.01 23.52
C CYS A 36 3.83 -12.29 23.33
N MET A 37 3.42 -11.47 24.30
CA MET A 37 2.19 -10.68 24.19
C MET A 37 2.32 -9.56 23.15
N ASP A 38 3.49 -8.95 23.04
CA ASP A 38 3.77 -7.91 22.03
C ASP A 38 3.83 -8.52 20.62
N LEU A 39 4.46 -9.69 20.47
CA LEU A 39 4.50 -10.43 19.20
C LEU A 39 3.08 -10.78 18.72
N LEU A 40 2.22 -11.26 19.61
CA LEU A 40 0.82 -11.57 19.30
C LEU A 40 0.02 -10.30 18.97
N ALA A 41 0.20 -9.24 19.75
CA ALA A 41 -0.47 -7.96 19.53
C ALA A 41 -0.10 -7.39 18.15
N GLU A 42 1.18 -7.39 17.79
CA GLU A 42 1.65 -6.92 16.49
C GLU A 42 1.13 -7.78 15.34
N THR A 43 1.17 -9.11 15.48
CA THR A 43 0.62 -10.03 14.46
C THR A 43 -0.86 -9.73 14.20
N SER A 44 -1.66 -9.53 15.26
CA SER A 44 -3.08 -9.20 15.13
C SER A 44 -3.32 -7.83 14.48
N GLN A 45 -2.49 -6.83 14.78
CA GLN A 45 -2.56 -5.50 14.17
C GLN A 45 -2.21 -5.56 12.69
N ASN A 46 -1.20 -6.34 12.33
CA ASN A 46 -0.78 -6.56 10.94
C ASN A 46 -1.87 -7.28 10.15
N ASP A 47 -2.54 -8.28 10.73
CA ASP A 47 -3.66 -8.99 10.08
C ASP A 47 -4.85 -8.06 9.81
N LEU A 48 -5.18 -7.15 10.75
CA LEU A 48 -6.20 -6.13 10.55
C LEU A 48 -5.81 -5.16 9.43
N ALA A 49 -4.53 -4.78 9.33
CA ALA A 49 -4.03 -3.94 8.26
C ALA A 49 -4.13 -4.65 6.90
N ILE A 50 -3.73 -5.93 6.83
CA ILE A 50 -3.87 -6.77 5.63
C ILE A 50 -5.34 -6.82 5.19
N ALA A 51 -6.28 -7.07 6.11
CA ALA A 51 -7.71 -7.14 5.78
C ALA A 51 -8.24 -5.82 5.18
N ARG A 52 -7.81 -4.67 5.72
CA ARG A 52 -8.16 -3.35 5.19
C ARG A 52 -7.55 -3.10 3.81
N LEU A 53 -6.31 -3.52 3.59
CA LEU A 53 -5.64 -3.37 2.30
C LEU A 53 -6.28 -4.26 1.22
N VAL A 54 -6.69 -5.48 1.57
CA VAL A 54 -7.44 -6.37 0.65
C VAL A 54 -8.78 -5.76 0.27
N ASP A 55 -9.57 -5.25 1.22
CA ASP A 55 -10.84 -4.59 0.91
C ASP A 55 -10.62 -3.33 0.03
N ARG A 56 -9.56 -2.57 0.30
CA ARG A 56 -9.17 -1.43 -0.53
C ARG A 56 -8.79 -1.87 -1.94
N ASP A 57 -8.00 -2.93 -2.09
CA ASP A 57 -7.58 -3.46 -3.39
C ASP A 57 -8.78 -3.93 -4.22
N ASP A 58 -9.72 -4.64 -3.61
CA ASP A 58 -10.96 -5.09 -4.24
C ASP A 58 -11.84 -3.91 -4.68
N GLN A 59 -11.95 -2.86 -3.85
CA GLN A 59 -12.68 -1.64 -4.21
C GLN A 59 -12.01 -0.90 -5.37
N ILE A 60 -10.68 -0.77 -5.36
CA ILE A 60 -9.91 -0.13 -6.44
C ILE A 60 -10.02 -0.95 -7.72
N HIS A 61 -9.90 -2.28 -7.66
CA HIS A 61 -10.02 -3.16 -8.82
C HIS A 61 -11.40 -3.04 -9.48
N ARG A 62 -12.48 -3.08 -8.69
CA ARG A 62 -13.85 -2.92 -9.21
C ARG A 62 -14.09 -1.55 -9.85
N ARG A 63 -13.57 -0.48 -9.24
CA ARG A 63 -13.76 0.89 -9.76
C ARG A 63 -12.89 1.14 -10.99
N ASN A 64 -11.65 0.66 -10.99
CA ASN A 64 -10.70 0.92 -12.07
C ASN A 64 -10.94 0.08 -13.32
N VAL A 65 -11.51 -1.13 -13.25
CA VAL A 65 -11.90 -1.90 -14.45
C VAL A 65 -12.83 -1.06 -15.35
N HIS A 66 -13.73 -0.29 -14.76
CA HIS A 66 -14.62 0.60 -15.51
C HIS A 66 -13.85 1.74 -16.20
N TYR A 67 -12.92 2.39 -15.51
CA TYR A 67 -12.15 3.51 -16.03
C TYR A 67 -11.05 3.10 -17.03
N THR A 68 -10.35 1.97 -16.83
CA THR A 68 -9.27 1.55 -17.75
C THR A 68 -9.79 1.15 -19.13
N VAL A 69 -11.00 0.59 -19.22
CA VAL A 69 -11.58 0.17 -20.51
C VAL A 69 -12.14 1.38 -21.28
N VAL A 70 -12.74 2.34 -20.57
CA VAL A 70 -13.39 3.51 -21.19
C VAL A 70 -12.39 4.63 -21.47
N ASP A 71 -11.50 4.95 -20.52
CA ASP A 71 -10.55 6.07 -20.65
C ASP A 71 -9.19 5.64 -21.18
N GLY A 72 -8.77 4.37 -21.00
CA GLY A 72 -7.47 3.89 -21.47
C GLY A 72 -7.33 3.88 -23.00
N ILE A 73 -8.44 3.79 -23.74
CA ILE A 73 -8.48 3.90 -25.19
C ILE A 73 -8.47 5.37 -25.65
N MET A 74 -9.03 6.29 -24.83
CA MET A 74 -9.24 7.70 -25.20
C MET A 74 -8.15 8.65 -24.66
N PHE A 75 -7.44 8.26 -23.59
CA PHE A 75 -6.38 9.03 -22.93
C PHE A 75 -5.22 8.13 -22.47
N PRO A 76 -4.16 7.97 -23.30
CA PRO A 76 -2.96 7.18 -22.98
C PRO A 76 -2.27 7.50 -21.64
N PRO A 77 -2.26 8.75 -21.12
CA PRO A 77 -1.65 9.05 -19.83
C PRO A 77 -2.30 8.31 -18.65
N ALA A 78 -3.56 7.88 -18.78
CA ALA A 78 -4.25 7.10 -17.75
C ALA A 78 -3.62 5.70 -17.55
N LEU A 79 -2.83 5.20 -18.50
CA LEU A 79 -2.07 3.96 -18.31
C LEU A 79 -0.91 4.13 -17.31
N LEU A 80 -0.43 5.36 -17.08
CA LEU A 80 0.62 5.63 -16.08
C LEU A 80 0.11 5.46 -14.65
N THR A 81 -1.20 5.54 -14.41
CA THR A 81 -1.76 5.31 -13.08
C THR A 81 -1.90 3.82 -12.74
N LEU A 82 -1.64 2.93 -13.71
CA LEU A 82 -1.69 1.47 -13.52
C LEU A 82 -0.65 0.99 -12.50
N ASP A 83 0.52 1.62 -12.43
CA ASP A 83 1.60 1.24 -11.49
C ASP A 83 1.23 1.49 -10.02
N PHE A 84 0.28 2.40 -9.74
CA PHE A 84 -0.26 2.59 -8.40
C PHE A 84 -1.18 1.45 -7.93
N ARG A 85 -1.63 0.58 -8.86
CA ARG A 85 -2.54 -0.54 -8.55
C ARG A 85 -1.84 -1.70 -7.83
N ASP A 86 -0.54 -1.91 -8.08
CA ASP A 86 0.21 -3.00 -7.45
C ASP A 86 0.74 -2.65 -6.06
N GLN A 87 0.57 -1.41 -5.62
CA GLN A 87 1.03 -0.94 -4.31
C GLN A 87 0.38 -1.64 -3.10
N PRO A 88 -0.96 -1.82 -3.02
CA PRO A 88 -1.56 -2.55 -1.90
C PRO A 88 -1.05 -4.00 -1.82
N ASN A 89 -0.82 -4.66 -2.95
CA ASN A 89 -0.26 -6.01 -2.97
C ASN A 89 1.17 -6.05 -2.41
N LYS A 90 2.03 -5.08 -2.78
CA LYS A 90 3.39 -4.96 -2.24
C LYS A 90 3.38 -4.78 -0.71
N GLU A 91 2.49 -3.95 -0.19
CA GLU A 91 2.36 -3.72 1.26
C GLU A 91 1.84 -4.96 2.00
N ILE A 92 0.84 -5.66 1.44
CA ILE A 92 0.35 -6.95 1.98
C ILE A 92 1.48 -7.98 2.03
N HIS A 93 2.30 -8.09 0.98
CA HIS A 93 3.44 -9.03 0.96
C HIS A 93 4.45 -8.73 2.08
N VAL A 94 4.74 -7.45 2.31
CA VAL A 94 5.64 -7.01 3.38
C VAL A 94 5.07 -7.32 4.76
N LEU A 95 3.79 -7.01 5.01
CA LEU A 95 3.12 -7.33 6.27
C LEU A 95 3.07 -8.84 6.53
N ARG A 96 2.83 -9.67 5.51
CA ARG A 96 2.88 -11.13 5.62
C ARG A 96 4.30 -11.62 5.95
N ALA A 97 5.32 -11.06 5.32
CA ALA A 97 6.71 -11.39 5.63
C ALA A 97 7.07 -11.02 7.07
N ARG A 98 6.59 -9.87 7.56
CA ARG A 98 6.73 -9.45 8.95
C ARG A 98 6.06 -10.46 9.91
N ASN A 99 4.81 -10.85 9.65
CA ASN A 99 4.13 -11.85 10.47
C ASN A 99 4.85 -13.21 10.49
N ALA A 100 5.36 -13.67 9.35
CA ALA A 100 6.17 -14.90 9.30
C ALA A 100 7.41 -14.80 10.21
N ARG A 101 8.06 -13.63 10.25
CA ARG A 101 9.20 -13.38 11.15
C ARG A 101 8.80 -13.33 12.62
N LEU A 102 7.67 -12.70 12.96
CA LEU A 102 7.14 -12.65 14.33
C LEU A 102 6.80 -14.05 14.85
N ILE A 103 6.23 -14.91 14.00
CA ILE A 103 5.93 -16.31 14.34
C ILE A 103 7.24 -17.09 14.58
N GLU A 104 8.26 -16.90 13.75
CA GLU A 104 9.58 -17.52 13.97
C GLU A 104 10.24 -17.03 15.28
N LEU A 105 10.03 -15.77 15.66
CA LEU A 105 10.52 -15.22 16.93
C LEU A 105 9.76 -15.80 18.13
N ALA A 106 8.43 -15.95 18.02
CA ALA A 106 7.62 -16.58 19.06
C ALA A 106 8.08 -18.03 19.31
N ASP A 107 8.23 -18.83 18.25
CA ASP A 107 8.70 -20.22 18.34
C ASP A 107 10.08 -20.33 19.00
N LYS A 108 11.00 -19.40 18.67
CA LYS A 108 12.31 -19.30 19.32
C LYS A 108 12.23 -18.93 20.80
N GLN A 109 11.23 -18.15 21.20
CA GLN A 109 10.99 -17.76 22.59
C GLN A 109 10.17 -18.80 23.38
N GLY A 110 9.61 -19.82 22.70
CA GLY A 110 8.77 -20.84 23.33
C GLY A 110 7.33 -20.37 23.59
N CYS A 111 6.89 -19.38 22.83
CA CYS A 111 5.49 -19.05 22.63
C CYS A 111 5.05 -19.50 21.21
#